data_AF-A0A6G3MF97-F1
#
_entry.id   AF-A0A6G3MF97-F1
#
_cell.length_a   1.000
_cell.length_b   1.000
_cell.length_c   1.000
_cell.angle_alpha   90.00
_cell.angle_beta   90.00
_cell.angle_gamma   90.00
#
_symmetry.space_group_name_H-M   'P 1'
#
loop_
_entity.id
_entity.type
_entity.pdbx_description
1 polymer ?
#
loop_
_entity_poly.entity_id
_entity_poly.type
_entity_poly.pdbx_seq_one_letter_code
_entity_poly.pdbx_strand_id
1 'polypeptide(L)'
;SYLNENKNGKDGGFYIGIYYATSSLGPAITFLLYSFLIKIPLRNKQKKDFLTPESKDWIGAYWLLYVIGCLLTLCASIPIYLFPPILTNDLKIRKLTIVPVKNPVSRFLKIKKTIARNHSYIFLCIGMFFDGMIKNAIGLFMAKYIESQFQISSGRASLFAGGILVSGATVGSFSGGLITKKINFSHKTLINCIVLLSLLGSCCFASLFLRCSNSDIHGVAYTENGALNFTTTCAHECNCAIGTYFPVCANGEKTYYSPCSIGCQEQNGTKGYLKFSNCVCVNEKYKDGEIIQGACSTGCKNMIIFLLLGFFCLVIEFIVYIPQITFTIRISQEGDTGLTSLSLQQILLRVSYMLGPLLLSPLFDYSCVIFNPATNCAQSTNCINYDLEKLSYAFAIPAISCKLLATLFLLFASLSTSKESKQPGMVCNNLDC
;
A
#
# COMPACT_ATOMS: atom_id res chain seq x y z
N SER A 1 18.97 -1.70 -15.08
CA SER A 1 20.03 -1.63 -16.11
C SER A 1 20.76 -2.95 -16.22
N TYR A 2 21.53 -3.34 -15.20
CA TYR A 2 22.40 -4.51 -15.23
C TYR A 2 21.74 -5.82 -15.71
N LEU A 3 20.58 -6.18 -15.18
CA LEU A 3 19.84 -7.40 -15.59
C LEU A 3 19.42 -7.36 -17.07
N ASN A 4 19.10 -6.19 -17.60
CA ASN A 4 18.64 -6.02 -18.98
C ASN A 4 19.82 -6.03 -19.96
N GLU A 5 20.98 -5.52 -19.56
CA GLU A 5 22.18 -5.46 -20.40
C GLU A 5 22.91 -6.80 -20.51
N ASN A 6 22.73 -7.69 -19.53
CA ASN A 6 23.46 -8.96 -19.44
C ASN A 6 22.61 -10.21 -19.79
N LYS A 7 21.36 -10.04 -20.25
CA LYS A 7 20.48 -11.17 -20.61
C LYS A 7 19.79 -10.94 -21.96
N ASN A 8 19.64 -12.02 -22.71
CA ASN A 8 18.89 -12.04 -23.98
C ASN A 8 17.43 -11.59 -23.76
N GLY A 9 16.91 -10.79 -24.70
CA GLY A 9 15.62 -10.07 -24.54
C GLY A 9 14.37 -10.93 -24.28
N LYS A 10 14.43 -12.25 -24.48
CA LYS A 10 13.35 -13.20 -24.15
C LYS A 10 13.26 -13.53 -22.66
N ASP A 11 14.39 -13.60 -21.96
CA ASP A 11 14.41 -13.94 -20.53
C ASP A 11 14.40 -12.70 -19.61
N GLY A 12 14.69 -11.51 -20.15
CA GLY A 12 14.80 -10.27 -19.36
C GLY A 12 13.56 -9.97 -18.51
N GLY A 13 12.36 -10.15 -19.06
CA GLY A 13 11.10 -9.94 -18.33
C GLY A 13 10.91 -10.87 -17.12
N PHE A 14 11.37 -12.12 -17.22
CA PHE A 14 11.29 -13.09 -16.12
C PHE A 14 12.23 -12.73 -14.96
N TYR A 15 13.47 -12.35 -15.26
CA TYR A 15 14.42 -11.91 -14.24
C TYR A 15 13.98 -10.61 -13.57
N ILE A 16 13.37 -9.69 -14.32
CA ILE A 16 12.74 -8.49 -13.76
C ILE A 16 11.58 -8.88 -12.81
N GLY A 17 10.74 -9.85 -13.21
CA GLY A 17 9.68 -10.39 -12.35
C GLY A 17 10.21 -10.99 -11.05
N ILE A 18 11.27 -11.81 -11.12
CA ILE A 18 11.93 -12.37 -9.92
C ILE A 18 12.45 -11.24 -9.03
N TYR A 19 13.15 -10.26 -9.60
CA TYR A 19 13.71 -9.13 -8.84
C TYR A 19 12.64 -8.36 -8.06
N TYR A 20 11.51 -8.04 -8.70
CA TYR A 20 10.42 -7.32 -8.04
C TYR A 20 9.68 -8.21 -7.03
N ALA A 21 9.52 -9.51 -7.30
CA ALA A 21 8.95 -10.45 -6.35
C ALA A 21 9.81 -10.55 -5.08
N THR A 22 11.13 -10.72 -5.20
CA THR A 22 12.04 -10.75 -4.05
C THR A 22 12.08 -9.41 -3.31
N SER A 23 12.01 -8.30 -4.04
CA SER A 23 11.96 -6.96 -3.44
C SER A 23 10.69 -6.76 -2.59
N SER A 24 9.57 -7.36 -2.99
CA SER A 24 8.31 -7.28 -2.25
C SER A 24 8.27 -8.08 -0.94
N LEU A 25 9.16 -9.08 -0.78
CA LEU A 25 9.32 -9.82 0.47
C LEU A 25 10.08 -9.02 1.55
N GLY A 26 10.86 -8.02 1.15
CA GLY A 26 11.64 -7.17 2.07
C GLY A 26 10.81 -6.59 3.21
N PRO A 27 9.68 -5.90 2.94
CA PRO A 27 8.78 -5.39 3.99
C PRO A 27 8.32 -6.45 5.00
N ALA A 28 8.00 -7.68 4.58
CA ALA A 28 7.59 -8.72 5.52
C ALA A 28 8.72 -9.12 6.47
N ILE A 29 9.94 -9.31 5.95
CA ILE A 29 11.12 -9.61 6.77
C ILE A 29 11.37 -8.46 7.77
N THR A 30 11.23 -7.21 7.31
CA THR A 30 11.37 -6.02 8.14
C THR A 30 10.33 -5.96 9.25
N PHE A 31 9.06 -6.23 8.96
CA PHE A 31 8.01 -6.24 9.99
C PHE A 31 8.23 -7.34 11.04
N LEU A 32 8.69 -8.52 10.62
CA LEU A 32 9.05 -9.60 11.53
C LEU A 32 10.18 -9.17 12.46
N LEU A 33 11.28 -8.63 11.90
CA LEU A 33 12.40 -8.10 12.70
C LEU A 33 11.94 -6.98 13.64
N TYR A 34 11.11 -6.04 13.16
CA TYR A 34 10.56 -4.96 13.97
C TYR A 34 9.77 -5.47 15.17
N SER A 35 8.93 -6.49 14.99
CA SER A 35 8.12 -7.10 16.05
C SER A 35 8.97 -7.70 17.18
N PHE A 36 10.16 -8.22 16.87
CA PHE A 36 11.10 -8.70 17.89
C PHE A 36 11.86 -7.55 18.56
N LEU A 37 12.34 -6.58 17.79
CA LEU A 37 13.16 -5.47 18.30
C LEU A 37 12.37 -4.52 19.22
N ILE A 38 11.09 -4.29 18.93
CA ILE A 38 10.26 -3.39 19.74
C ILE A 38 10.00 -3.94 21.15
N LYS A 39 10.19 -5.25 21.40
CA LYS A 39 10.07 -5.84 22.74
C LYS A 39 11.26 -5.51 23.64
N ILE A 40 12.35 -4.98 23.09
CA ILE A 40 13.52 -4.55 23.85
C ILE A 40 13.25 -3.14 24.38
N PRO A 41 13.22 -2.91 25.71
CA PRO A 41 12.96 -1.58 26.27
C PRO A 41 14.09 -0.61 25.91
N LEU A 42 13.74 0.62 25.52
CA LEU A 42 14.72 1.68 25.25
C LEU A 42 15.39 2.19 26.54
N ARG A 43 14.69 2.14 27.68
CA ARG A 43 15.17 2.64 28.98
C ARG A 43 15.58 1.48 29.88
N ASN A 44 16.80 1.52 30.40
CA ASN A 44 17.23 0.62 31.46
C ASN A 44 16.33 0.80 32.69
N LYS A 45 15.90 -0.32 33.29
CA LYS A 45 14.98 -0.47 34.43
C LYS A 45 15.20 0.57 35.56
N GLN A 46 14.59 1.76 35.44
CA GLN A 46 14.40 2.64 36.59
C GLN A 46 12.97 3.20 36.60
N LYS A 47 12.20 2.67 37.56
CA LYS A 47 11.03 3.24 38.26
C LYS A 47 9.59 3.14 37.72
N LYS A 48 9.28 2.40 36.64
CA LYS A 48 7.87 2.05 36.34
C LYS A 48 7.73 0.59 35.89
N ASP A 49 7.57 -0.31 36.86
CA ASP A 49 7.36 -1.77 36.65
C ASP A 49 6.02 -2.14 35.99
N PHE A 50 5.25 -1.15 35.51
CA PHE A 50 3.90 -1.34 34.97
C PHE A 50 3.82 -1.37 33.45
N LEU A 51 4.83 -0.89 32.72
CA LEU A 51 4.79 -0.78 31.26
C LEU A 51 5.13 -2.12 30.59
N THR A 52 4.25 -2.62 29.72
CA THR A 52 4.48 -3.77 28.82
C THR A 52 4.63 -3.31 27.38
N PRO A 53 5.19 -4.15 26.46
CA PRO A 53 5.25 -3.85 25.03
C PRO A 53 3.93 -3.48 24.36
N GLU A 54 2.80 -3.74 25.02
CA GLU A 54 1.44 -3.42 24.55
C GLU A 54 0.91 -2.09 25.07
N SER A 55 1.56 -1.48 26.06
CA SER A 55 1.15 -0.19 26.61
C SER A 55 1.45 0.94 25.63
N LYS A 56 0.54 1.93 25.51
CA LYS A 56 0.72 3.09 24.61
C LYS A 56 1.99 3.90 24.89
N ASP A 57 2.47 3.87 26.14
CA ASP A 57 3.67 4.58 26.58
C ASP A 57 4.95 3.74 26.42
N TRP A 58 4.86 2.52 25.87
CA TRP A 58 6.03 1.67 25.63
C TRP A 58 6.83 2.13 24.42
N ILE A 59 8.10 2.45 24.66
CA ILE A 59 9.05 2.79 23.60
C ILE A 59 10.10 1.69 23.55
N GLY A 60 10.00 0.85 22.52
CA GLY A 60 10.98 -0.20 22.23
C GLY A 60 12.19 0.32 21.46
N ALA A 61 13.20 -0.53 21.28
CA ALA A 61 14.43 -0.21 20.55
C ALA A 61 14.25 -0.25 19.01
N TYR A 62 13.27 0.49 18.48
CA TYR A 62 12.96 0.53 17.04
C TYR A 62 14.15 0.96 16.16
N TRP A 63 15.05 1.77 16.70
CA TRP A 63 16.21 2.31 16.00
C TRP A 63 17.21 1.21 15.56
N LEU A 64 17.24 0.08 16.26
CA LEU A 64 18.10 -1.07 15.91
C LEU A 64 17.82 -1.58 14.50
N LEU A 65 16.58 -1.44 14.03
CA LEU A 65 16.20 -1.84 12.68
C LEU A 65 16.97 -1.05 11.61
N TYR A 66 17.20 0.25 11.83
CA TYR A 66 17.97 1.09 10.91
C TYR A 66 19.45 0.70 10.90
N VAL A 67 20.01 0.37 12.06
CA VAL A 67 21.41 -0.07 12.18
C VAL A 67 21.62 -1.41 11.49
N ILE A 68 20.75 -2.39 11.75
CA ILE A 68 20.78 -3.70 11.09
C ILE A 68 20.61 -3.53 9.59
N GLY A 69 19.65 -2.70 9.15
CA GLY A 69 19.43 -2.40 7.74
C GLY A 69 20.68 -1.81 7.06
N CYS A 70 21.35 -0.85 7.71
CA CYS A 70 22.59 -0.26 7.21
C CYS A 70 23.73 -1.27 7.10
N LEU A 71 23.91 -2.13 8.12
CA LEU A 71 24.91 -3.18 8.08
C LEU A 71 24.64 -4.18 6.95
N LEU A 72 23.39 -4.62 6.80
CA LEU A 72 23.00 -5.55 5.73
C LEU A 72 23.21 -4.95 4.33
N THR A 73 22.86 -3.67 4.13
CA THR A 73 23.08 -3.01 2.83
C THR A 73 24.56 -2.77 2.54
N LEU A 74 25.38 -2.46 3.55
CA LEU A 74 26.84 -2.38 3.42
C LEU A 74 27.46 -3.74 3.12
N CYS A 75 27.02 -4.81 3.79
CA CYS A 75 27.46 -6.17 3.49
C CYS A 75 27.06 -6.60 2.08
N ALA A 76 25.88 -6.19 1.59
CA ALA A 76 25.42 -6.47 0.23
C ALA A 76 26.11 -5.61 -0.84
N SER A 77 26.60 -4.41 -0.51
CA SER A 77 27.27 -3.54 -1.48
C SER A 77 28.65 -4.09 -1.89
N ILE A 78 29.36 -4.76 -0.98
CA ILE A 78 30.67 -5.39 -1.22
C ILE A 78 30.61 -6.40 -2.39
N PRO A 79 29.77 -7.45 -2.37
CA PRO A 79 29.70 -8.39 -3.49
C PRO A 79 29.22 -7.71 -4.77
N ILE A 80 28.26 -6.77 -4.69
CA ILE A 80 27.77 -6.02 -5.86
C ILE A 80 28.90 -5.21 -6.51
N TYR A 81 29.79 -4.61 -5.72
CA TYR A 81 30.95 -3.89 -6.22
C TYR A 81 31.95 -4.80 -6.94
N LEU A 82 32.05 -6.06 -6.50
CA LEU A 82 32.91 -7.07 -7.13
C LEU A 82 32.31 -7.68 -8.40
N PHE A 83 31.03 -7.44 -8.72
CA PHE A 83 30.43 -7.94 -9.95
C PHE A 83 31.07 -7.24 -11.16
N PRO A 84 31.51 -8.01 -12.19
CA PRO A 84 31.98 -7.41 -13.41
C PRO A 84 30.83 -6.63 -14.07
N PRO A 85 31.12 -5.47 -14.69
CA PRO A 85 30.11 -4.66 -15.35
C PRO A 85 29.41 -5.41 -16.50
N ILE A 86 30.03 -6.47 -17.05
CA ILE A 86 29.54 -7.28 -18.16
C ILE A 86 29.82 -8.77 -17.85
N LEU A 87 28.81 -9.63 -17.97
CA LEU A 87 28.92 -11.08 -17.74
C LEU A 87 29.41 -11.87 -18.97
N THR A 88 29.30 -11.33 -20.18
CA THR A 88 29.65 -12.02 -21.43
C THR A 88 31.07 -11.69 -21.92
N ASN A 89 31.78 -12.68 -22.47
CA ASN A 89 33.09 -12.52 -23.11
C ASN A 89 33.08 -11.74 -24.45
N ASP A 90 31.98 -11.08 -24.83
CA ASP A 90 31.87 -10.26 -26.06
C ASP A 90 32.54 -8.87 -25.95
N LEU A 91 33.64 -8.80 -25.20
CA LEU A 91 34.44 -7.60 -24.99
C LEU A 91 34.99 -7.00 -26.30
N LYS A 92 35.07 -7.79 -27.38
CA LYS A 92 35.59 -7.35 -28.69
C LYS A 92 34.57 -6.55 -29.52
N ILE A 93 33.28 -6.87 -29.45
CA ILE A 93 32.26 -6.22 -30.30
C ILE A 93 31.86 -4.85 -29.73
N ARG A 94 31.82 -4.70 -28.39
CA ARG A 94 31.34 -3.47 -27.74
C ARG A 94 32.42 -2.41 -27.48
N LYS A 95 33.70 -2.78 -27.38
CA LYS A 95 34.82 -1.80 -27.29
C LYS A 95 34.88 -0.88 -28.52
N LEU A 96 34.39 -1.34 -29.68
CA LEU A 96 34.26 -0.53 -30.90
C LEU A 96 33.10 0.49 -30.86
N THR A 97 32.14 0.34 -29.93
CA THR A 97 30.91 1.16 -29.87
C THR A 97 30.88 2.17 -28.72
N ILE A 98 31.81 2.11 -27.77
CA ILE A 98 31.88 3.09 -26.66
C ILE A 98 32.51 4.37 -27.19
N VAL A 99 31.71 5.19 -27.85
CA VAL A 99 32.08 6.57 -28.15
C VAL A 99 32.07 7.34 -26.83
N PRO A 100 33.20 7.91 -26.37
CA PRO A 100 33.21 8.71 -25.16
C PRO A 100 32.23 9.87 -25.31
N VAL A 101 31.32 10.01 -24.34
CA VAL A 101 30.27 11.01 -24.36
C VAL A 101 30.89 12.38 -24.14
N LYS A 102 31.21 13.09 -25.22
CA LYS A 102 31.79 14.44 -25.17
C LYS A 102 30.90 15.47 -24.46
N ASN A 103 29.59 15.22 -24.32
CA ASN A 103 28.66 16.07 -23.55
C ASN A 103 27.43 15.27 -23.03
N PRO A 104 27.37 14.93 -21.73
CA PRO A 104 26.28 14.11 -21.18
C PRO A 104 24.93 14.83 -21.20
N VAL A 105 24.91 16.15 -20.97
CA VAL A 105 23.68 16.97 -20.91
C VAL A 105 23.04 17.10 -22.29
N SER A 106 23.81 17.40 -23.34
CA SER A 106 23.26 17.53 -24.69
C SER A 106 22.78 16.18 -25.25
N ARG A 107 23.43 15.08 -24.86
CA ARG A 107 22.98 13.71 -25.15
C ARG A 107 21.63 13.41 -24.49
N PHE A 108 21.49 13.73 -23.21
CA PHE A 108 20.23 13.58 -22.48
C PHE A 108 19.10 14.42 -23.10
N LEU A 109 19.38 15.68 -23.49
CA LEU A 109 18.40 16.55 -24.16
C LEU A 109 17.96 16.01 -25.53
N LYS A 110 18.88 15.47 -26.33
CA LYS A 110 18.55 14.82 -27.62
C LYS A 110 17.67 13.58 -27.41
N ILE A 111 18.04 12.71 -26.47
CA ILE A 111 17.27 11.51 -26.12
C ILE A 111 15.87 11.90 -25.62
N LYS A 112 15.77 12.93 -24.77
CA LYS A 112 14.49 13.46 -24.28
C LYS A 112 13.57 13.89 -25.43
N LYS A 113 14.11 14.55 -26.46
CA LYS A 113 13.32 14.99 -27.63
C LYS A 113 12.80 13.80 -28.44
N THR A 114 13.62 12.76 -28.63
CA THR A 114 13.20 11.51 -29.29
C THR A 114 12.11 10.79 -28.50
N ILE A 115 12.29 10.65 -27.18
CA ILE A 115 11.31 10.02 -26.29
C ILE A 115 10.00 10.81 -26.24
N ALA A 116 10.07 12.15 -26.20
CA ALA A 116 8.91 13.03 -26.17
C ALA A 116 8.07 13.01 -27.46
N ARG A 117 8.61 12.47 -28.56
CA ARG A 117 7.87 12.29 -29.82
C ARG A 117 7.13 10.95 -29.86
N ASN A 118 7.52 9.98 -29.04
CA ASN A 118 6.86 8.68 -28.96
C ASN A 118 5.59 8.78 -28.11
N HIS A 119 4.45 8.94 -28.78
CA HIS A 119 3.14 9.08 -28.12
C HIS A 119 2.75 7.85 -27.29
N SER A 120 3.10 6.65 -27.74
CA SER A 120 2.79 5.40 -27.03
C SER A 120 3.51 5.33 -25.68
N TYR A 121 4.77 5.76 -25.62
CA TYR A 121 5.54 5.86 -24.37
C TYR A 121 4.95 6.91 -23.41
N ILE A 122 4.56 8.09 -23.91
CA ILE A 122 3.98 9.14 -23.06
C ILE A 122 2.68 8.65 -22.41
N PHE A 123 1.77 8.08 -23.20
CA PHE A 123 0.52 7.56 -22.68
C PHE A 123 0.72 6.41 -21.68
N LEU A 124 1.70 5.53 -21.93
CA LEU A 124 2.10 4.51 -20.96
C LEU A 124 2.55 5.12 -19.63
N CYS A 125 3.42 6.13 -19.66
CA CYS A 125 3.91 6.81 -18.46
C CYS A 125 2.79 7.47 -17.66
N ILE A 126 1.84 8.13 -18.33
CA ILE A 126 0.68 8.76 -17.68
C ILE A 126 -0.24 7.69 -17.08
N GLY A 127 -0.47 6.59 -17.80
CA GLY A 127 -1.24 5.46 -17.27
C GLY A 127 -0.61 4.88 -15.99
N MET A 128 0.70 4.64 -16.01
CA MET A 128 1.45 4.16 -14.84
C MET A 128 1.50 5.18 -13.69
N PHE A 129 1.44 6.47 -13.99
CA PHE A 129 1.36 7.51 -12.97
C PHE A 129 0.06 7.39 -12.16
N PHE A 130 -1.11 7.32 -12.81
CA PHE A 130 -2.37 7.15 -12.10
C PHE A 130 -2.47 5.79 -11.39
N ASP A 131 -1.98 4.74 -12.04
CA ASP A 131 -1.94 3.39 -11.48
C ASP A 131 -1.05 3.30 -10.22
N GLY A 132 0.13 3.90 -10.27
CA GLY A 132 1.05 3.96 -9.13
C GLY A 132 0.48 4.77 -7.96
N MET A 133 -0.27 5.82 -8.26
CA MET A 133 -0.79 6.76 -7.28
C MET A 133 -1.77 6.04 -6.35
N ILE A 134 -2.72 5.31 -6.94
CA ILE A 134 -3.69 4.55 -6.16
C ILE A 134 -3.05 3.35 -5.45
N LYS A 135 -2.11 2.64 -6.10
CA LYS A 135 -1.42 1.50 -5.48
C LYS A 135 -0.69 1.88 -4.20
N ASN A 136 0.01 3.00 -4.20
CA ASN A 136 0.72 3.46 -3.01
C ASN A 136 -0.24 3.93 -1.92
N ALA A 137 -1.31 4.65 -2.28
CA ALA A 137 -2.33 5.10 -1.32
C ALA A 137 -3.00 3.91 -0.63
N ILE A 138 -3.42 2.91 -1.40
CA ILE A 138 -4.01 1.67 -0.88
C ILE A 138 -3.01 0.94 0.01
N GLY A 139 -1.75 0.78 -0.42
CA GLY A 139 -0.72 0.12 0.39
C GLY A 139 -0.52 0.74 1.77
N LEU A 140 -0.58 2.07 1.87
CA LEU A 140 -0.39 2.79 3.14
C LEU A 140 -1.63 2.78 4.03
N PHE A 141 -2.82 2.90 3.46
CA PHE A 141 -4.06 2.99 4.23
C PHE A 141 -4.79 1.66 4.42
N MET A 142 -4.36 0.57 3.78
CA MET A 142 -5.06 -0.73 3.84
C MET A 142 -5.27 -1.24 5.27
N ALA A 143 -4.23 -1.17 6.12
CA ALA A 143 -4.35 -1.63 7.51
C ALA A 143 -5.41 -0.83 8.27
N LYS A 144 -5.39 0.51 8.13
CA LYS A 144 -6.37 1.39 8.77
C LYS A 144 -7.78 1.18 8.21
N TYR A 145 -7.88 0.99 6.90
CA TYR A 145 -9.13 0.71 6.22
C TYR A 145 -9.76 -0.60 6.74
N ILE A 146 -8.98 -1.69 6.82
CA ILE A 146 -9.45 -2.97 7.36
C ILE A 146 -9.83 -2.85 8.84
N GLU A 147 -9.02 -2.14 9.63
CA GLU A 147 -9.29 -1.89 11.06
C GLU A 147 -10.67 -1.25 11.24
N SER A 148 -10.91 -0.14 10.53
CA SER A 148 -12.17 0.61 10.63
C SER A 148 -13.35 -0.15 10.02
N GLN A 149 -13.22 -0.70 8.81
CA GLN A 149 -14.33 -1.35 8.08
C GLN A 149 -14.83 -2.64 8.73
N PHE A 150 -13.93 -3.42 9.31
CA PHE A 150 -14.27 -4.71 9.92
C PHE A 150 -14.27 -4.68 11.45
N GLN A 151 -13.98 -3.51 12.06
CA GLN A 151 -14.01 -3.29 13.50
C GLN A 151 -13.19 -4.35 14.26
N ILE A 152 -11.98 -4.61 13.76
CA ILE A 152 -11.03 -5.54 14.38
C ILE A 152 -9.86 -4.76 14.98
N SER A 153 -9.13 -5.38 15.92
CA SER A 153 -7.94 -4.78 16.51
C SER A 153 -6.91 -4.37 15.45
N SER A 154 -6.23 -3.24 15.65
CA SER A 154 -5.12 -2.73 14.82
C SER A 154 -4.06 -3.79 14.46
N GLY A 155 -3.72 -4.67 15.42
CA GLY A 155 -2.74 -5.75 15.21
C GLY A 155 -3.21 -6.78 14.17
N ARG A 156 -4.45 -7.29 14.29
CA ARG A 156 -5.03 -8.22 13.31
C ARG A 156 -5.22 -7.57 11.94
N ALA A 157 -5.69 -6.31 11.90
CA ALA A 157 -5.85 -5.58 10.65
C ALA A 157 -4.52 -5.39 9.91
N SER A 158 -3.47 -5.03 10.63
CA SER A 158 -2.12 -4.88 10.07
C SER A 158 -1.56 -6.21 9.55
N LEU A 159 -1.82 -7.32 10.28
CA LEU A 159 -1.44 -8.65 9.84
C LEU A 159 -2.11 -9.04 8.52
N PHE A 160 -3.43 -8.84 8.40
CA PHE A 160 -4.17 -9.16 7.18
C PHE A 160 -3.80 -8.25 6.01
N ALA A 161 -3.67 -6.94 6.24
CA ALA A 161 -3.21 -5.98 5.23
C ALA A 161 -1.81 -6.34 4.72
N GLY A 162 -0.87 -6.56 5.63
CA GLY A 162 0.50 -6.95 5.29
C GLY A 162 0.56 -8.29 4.55
N GLY A 163 -0.23 -9.27 5.00
CA GLY A 163 -0.38 -10.57 4.34
C GLY A 163 -0.85 -10.42 2.89
N ILE A 164 -1.94 -9.70 2.65
CA ILE A 164 -2.50 -9.49 1.30
C ILE A 164 -1.53 -8.69 0.42
N LEU A 165 -0.97 -7.59 0.93
CA LEU A 165 -0.05 -6.74 0.17
C LEU A 165 1.22 -7.47 -0.26
N VAL A 166 1.90 -8.14 0.68
CA VAL A 166 3.18 -8.81 0.41
C VAL A 166 2.99 -10.05 -0.44
N SER A 167 2.03 -10.92 -0.09
CA SER A 167 1.80 -12.16 -0.84
C SER A 167 1.25 -11.86 -2.24
N GLY A 168 0.31 -10.92 -2.37
CA GLY A 168 -0.23 -10.49 -3.66
C GLY A 168 0.85 -9.90 -4.56
N ALA A 169 1.73 -9.04 -4.02
CA ALA A 169 2.84 -8.48 -4.76
C ALA A 169 3.86 -9.53 -5.23
N THR A 170 4.20 -10.49 -4.37
CA THR A 170 5.15 -11.55 -4.68
C THR A 170 4.61 -12.47 -5.78
N VAL A 171 3.39 -13.00 -5.58
CA VAL A 171 2.75 -13.91 -6.54
C VAL A 171 2.47 -13.21 -7.86
N GLY A 172 1.99 -11.97 -7.81
CA GLY A 172 1.67 -11.19 -9.01
C GLY A 172 2.89 -10.83 -9.84
N SER A 173 3.96 -10.31 -9.20
CA SER A 173 5.20 -9.93 -9.90
C SER A 173 5.89 -11.14 -10.52
N PHE A 174 5.93 -12.27 -9.81
CA PHE A 174 6.49 -13.51 -10.33
C PHE A 174 5.68 -14.03 -11.53
N SER A 175 4.35 -14.05 -11.42
CA SER A 175 3.44 -14.48 -12.49
C SER A 175 3.52 -13.57 -13.72
N GLY A 176 3.62 -12.25 -13.53
CA GLY A 176 3.85 -11.29 -14.62
C GLY A 176 5.18 -11.53 -15.36
N GLY A 177 6.23 -11.90 -14.62
CA GLY A 177 7.51 -12.34 -15.21
C GLY A 177 7.38 -13.63 -16.04
N LEU A 178 6.59 -14.61 -15.57
CA LEU A 178 6.33 -15.85 -16.31
C LEU A 178 5.53 -15.60 -17.59
N ILE A 179 4.50 -14.75 -17.52
CA ILE A 179 3.67 -14.38 -18.68
C ILE A 179 4.52 -13.74 -19.77
N THR A 180 5.39 -12.79 -19.40
CA THR A 180 6.27 -12.10 -20.36
C THR A 180 7.34 -12.99 -20.98
N LYS A 181 7.71 -14.11 -20.32
CA LYS A 181 8.65 -15.11 -20.83
C LYS A 181 8.00 -16.18 -21.70
N LYS A 182 6.89 -16.78 -21.25
CA LYS A 182 6.25 -17.91 -21.95
C LYS A 182 5.62 -17.49 -23.28
N ILE A 183 5.16 -16.25 -23.38
CA ILE A 183 4.45 -15.77 -24.56
C ILE A 183 5.34 -14.77 -25.31
N ASN A 184 5.72 -15.12 -26.54
CA ASN A 184 6.44 -14.23 -27.45
C ASN A 184 5.50 -13.12 -27.94
N PHE A 185 5.21 -12.15 -27.08
CA PHE A 185 4.34 -11.04 -27.45
C PHE A 185 5.00 -10.11 -28.46
N SER A 186 4.32 -9.86 -29.58
CA SER A 186 4.52 -8.65 -30.38
C SER A 186 4.21 -7.40 -29.52
N HIS A 187 4.78 -6.24 -29.86
CA HIS A 187 4.52 -4.97 -29.17
C HIS A 187 3.00 -4.72 -29.01
N LYS A 188 2.23 -4.96 -30.07
CA LYS A 188 0.78 -4.75 -30.07
C LYS A 188 0.03 -5.74 -29.17
N THR A 189 0.42 -7.01 -29.18
CA THR A 189 -0.20 -8.04 -28.33
C THR A 189 0.14 -7.79 -26.85
N LEU A 190 1.35 -7.32 -26.55
CA LEU A 190 1.78 -7.01 -25.19
C LEU A 190 0.95 -5.88 -24.58
N ILE A 191 0.80 -4.75 -25.28
CA ILE A 191 0.03 -3.60 -24.77
C ILE A 191 -1.48 -3.91 -24.68
N ASN A 192 -2.03 -4.70 -25.60
CA ASN A 192 -3.41 -5.17 -25.49
C ASN A 192 -3.63 -6.09 -24.29
N CYS A 193 -2.67 -6.96 -23.98
CA CYS A 193 -2.71 -7.79 -22.78
C CYS A 193 -2.66 -6.92 -21.51
N ILE A 194 -1.80 -5.90 -21.48
CA ILE A 194 -1.73 -4.92 -20.38
C ILE A 194 -3.08 -4.22 -20.16
N VAL A 195 -3.70 -3.74 -21.23
CA VAL A 195 -5.02 -3.09 -21.18
C VAL A 195 -6.08 -4.04 -20.61
N LEU A 196 -6.14 -5.28 -21.11
CA LEU A 196 -7.12 -6.27 -20.66
C LEU A 196 -6.97 -6.58 -19.17
N LEU A 197 -5.73 -6.81 -18.72
CA LEU A 197 -5.44 -7.08 -17.32
C LEU A 197 -5.70 -5.85 -16.43
N SER A 198 -5.46 -4.64 -16.93
CA SER A 198 -5.77 -3.39 -16.22
C SER A 198 -7.28 -3.17 -16.08
N LEU A 199 -8.07 -3.51 -17.12
CA LEU A 199 -9.53 -3.48 -17.06
C LEU A 199 -10.06 -4.48 -16.04
N LEU A 200 -9.53 -5.70 -16.04
CA LEU A 200 -9.87 -6.71 -15.04
C LEU A 200 -9.55 -6.24 -13.62
N GLY A 201 -8.36 -5.64 -13.41
CA GLY A 201 -7.97 -5.05 -12.13
C GLY A 201 -8.93 -3.92 -11.68
N SER A 202 -9.39 -3.09 -12.62
CA SER A 202 -10.39 -2.04 -12.37
C SER A 202 -11.69 -2.62 -11.80
N CYS A 203 -12.18 -3.73 -12.36
CA CYS A 203 -13.36 -4.42 -11.85
C CYS A 203 -13.13 -5.01 -10.44
N CYS A 204 -11.94 -5.53 -10.17
CA CYS A 204 -11.62 -6.11 -8.87
C CYS A 204 -11.61 -5.08 -7.73
N PHE A 205 -11.37 -3.79 -8.00
CA PHE A 205 -11.50 -2.72 -7.01
C PHE A 205 -12.93 -2.54 -6.48
N ALA A 206 -13.95 -3.08 -7.14
CA ALA A 206 -15.31 -3.12 -6.59
C ALA A 206 -15.40 -3.90 -5.27
N SER A 207 -14.41 -4.75 -4.95
CA SER A 207 -14.30 -5.39 -3.64
C SER A 207 -14.23 -4.40 -2.48
N LEU A 208 -13.76 -3.16 -2.69
CA LEU A 208 -13.75 -2.08 -1.69
C LEU A 208 -15.16 -1.62 -1.27
N PHE A 209 -16.22 -2.03 -1.96
CA PHE A 209 -17.60 -1.80 -1.50
C PHE A 209 -18.07 -2.81 -0.44
N LEU A 210 -17.34 -3.91 -0.25
CA LEU A 210 -17.64 -4.89 0.79
C LEU A 210 -17.29 -4.30 2.16
N ARG A 211 -18.33 -4.06 2.94
CA ARG A 211 -18.26 -3.47 4.28
C ARG A 211 -19.16 -4.23 5.26
N CYS A 212 -19.01 -3.89 6.53
CA CYS A 212 -19.93 -4.32 7.58
C CYS A 212 -20.96 -3.22 7.89
N SER A 213 -22.00 -3.57 8.63
CA SER A 213 -22.97 -2.59 9.14
C SER A 213 -22.30 -1.66 10.15
N ASN A 214 -22.72 -0.39 10.16
CA ASN A 214 -22.29 0.58 11.16
C ASN A 214 -22.58 0.07 12.57
N SER A 215 -21.62 0.21 13.46
CA SER A 215 -21.76 -0.06 14.90
C SER A 215 -21.53 1.25 15.65
N ASP A 216 -22.59 1.79 16.24
CA ASP A 216 -22.50 3.06 16.97
C ASP A 216 -21.80 2.88 18.31
N ILE A 217 -20.99 3.87 18.68
CA ILE A 217 -20.40 3.94 20.03
C ILE A 217 -21.42 4.60 20.94
N HIS A 218 -21.84 3.88 21.97
CA HIS A 218 -22.80 4.36 22.94
C HIS A 218 -22.15 5.14 24.09
N GLY A 219 -22.92 6.05 24.70
CA GLY A 219 -22.51 6.83 25.88
C GLY A 219 -21.95 8.22 25.56
N VAL A 220 -21.88 8.61 24.30
CA VAL A 220 -21.43 9.96 23.87
C VAL A 220 -22.30 10.50 22.74
N ALA A 221 -22.46 11.82 22.70
CA ALA A 221 -23.12 12.53 21.61
C ALA A 221 -22.53 13.94 21.44
N TYR A 222 -22.67 14.50 20.24
CA TYR A 222 -22.34 15.89 19.99
C TYR A 222 -23.47 16.78 20.51
N THR A 223 -23.11 17.81 21.28
CA THR A 223 -24.01 18.90 21.65
C THR A 223 -24.27 19.82 20.46
N GLU A 224 -25.31 20.65 20.54
CA GLU A 224 -25.64 21.65 19.50
C GLU A 224 -24.46 22.58 19.17
N ASN A 225 -23.56 22.81 20.13
CA ASN A 225 -22.34 23.62 19.98
C ASN A 225 -21.18 22.85 19.31
N GLY A 226 -21.39 21.62 18.85
CA GLY A 226 -20.36 20.79 18.22
C GLY A 226 -19.34 20.18 19.20
N ALA A 227 -19.56 20.30 20.52
CA ALA A 227 -18.70 19.68 21.53
C ALA A 227 -19.18 18.25 21.85
N LEU A 228 -18.27 17.29 21.87
CA LEU A 228 -18.54 15.90 22.26
C LEU A 228 -18.72 15.81 23.79
N ASN A 229 -19.85 15.31 24.26
CA ASN A 229 -20.16 15.12 25.68
C ASN A 229 -20.70 13.72 25.97
N PHE A 230 -20.55 13.27 27.21
CA PHE A 230 -21.16 12.03 27.68
C PHE A 230 -22.68 12.19 27.83
N THR A 231 -23.42 11.17 27.41
CA THR A 231 -24.89 11.13 27.53
C THR A 231 -25.38 10.38 28.76
N THR A 232 -24.51 9.62 29.43
CA THR A 232 -24.86 8.81 30.60
C THR A 232 -24.75 9.61 31.90
N THR A 233 -25.70 9.40 32.82
CA THR A 233 -25.70 10.05 34.15
C THR A 233 -24.47 9.65 34.97
N CYS A 234 -24.08 8.38 34.92
CA CYS A 234 -22.88 7.88 35.62
C CYS A 234 -21.61 8.63 35.22
N ALA A 235 -21.49 9.08 33.97
CA ALA A 235 -20.31 9.81 33.54
C ALA A 235 -20.16 11.17 34.24
N HIS A 236 -21.29 11.84 34.50
CA HIS A 236 -21.35 13.12 35.21
C HIS A 236 -21.11 12.93 36.71
N GLU A 237 -21.70 11.88 37.31
CA GLU A 237 -21.50 11.54 38.74
C GLU A 237 -20.04 11.18 39.04
N CYS A 238 -19.38 10.45 38.14
CA CYS A 238 -17.99 10.03 38.30
C CYS A 238 -16.96 11.07 37.80
N ASN A 239 -17.40 12.23 37.29
CA ASN A 239 -16.53 13.24 36.66
C ASN A 239 -15.54 12.63 35.64
N CYS A 240 -16.05 11.79 34.74
CA CYS A 240 -15.23 11.09 33.75
C CYS A 240 -14.58 12.08 32.76
N ALA A 241 -13.29 11.87 32.47
CA ALA A 241 -12.59 12.64 31.45
C ALA A 241 -13.03 12.20 30.04
N ILE A 242 -13.58 13.13 29.24
CA ILE A 242 -13.95 12.85 27.84
C ILE A 242 -12.72 12.61 26.95
N GLY A 243 -11.55 13.12 27.37
CA GLY A 243 -10.25 12.97 26.69
C GLY A 243 -9.72 11.54 26.57
N THR A 244 -10.26 10.60 27.34
CA THR A 244 -9.72 9.23 27.44
C THR A 244 -10.64 8.21 26.78
N TYR A 245 -10.45 7.99 25.48
CA TYR A 245 -11.11 6.90 24.76
C TYR A 245 -10.56 5.53 25.19
N PHE A 246 -11.42 4.70 25.79
CA PHE A 246 -11.10 3.35 26.25
C PHE A 246 -12.30 2.42 26.01
N PRO A 247 -12.49 1.91 24.77
CA PRO A 247 -13.71 1.21 24.42
C PRO A 247 -13.88 -0.08 25.20
N VAL A 248 -15.13 -0.38 25.56
CA VAL A 248 -15.53 -1.65 26.19
C VAL A 248 -16.71 -2.25 25.46
N CYS A 249 -16.71 -3.57 25.32
CA CYS A 249 -17.76 -4.34 24.67
C CYS A 249 -18.61 -5.02 25.73
N ALA A 250 -19.90 -4.70 25.76
CA ALA A 250 -20.89 -5.34 26.62
C ALA A 250 -21.51 -6.55 25.89
N ASN A 251 -21.22 -7.75 26.40
CA ASN A 251 -21.79 -9.03 25.96
C ASN A 251 -21.68 -9.30 24.44
N GLY A 252 -20.65 -8.78 23.77
CA GLY A 252 -20.45 -8.98 22.33
C GLY A 252 -21.33 -8.15 21.40
N GLU A 253 -22.31 -7.39 21.91
CA GLU A 253 -23.31 -6.71 21.09
C GLU A 253 -23.12 -5.18 21.05
N LYS A 254 -22.76 -4.54 22.17
CA LYS A 254 -22.71 -3.07 22.28
C LYS A 254 -21.36 -2.54 22.73
N THR A 255 -20.82 -1.60 21.95
CA THR A 255 -19.58 -0.88 22.29
C THR A 255 -19.90 0.42 23.02
N TYR A 256 -19.28 0.64 24.18
CA TYR A 256 -19.36 1.88 24.95
C TYR A 256 -18.02 2.64 24.91
N TYR A 257 -18.09 3.97 25.05
CA TYR A 257 -16.92 4.85 24.92
C TYR A 257 -15.84 4.61 25.98
N SER A 258 -16.24 4.41 27.24
CA SER A 258 -15.32 4.13 28.35
C SER A 258 -15.98 3.32 29.48
N PRO A 259 -15.22 2.56 30.29
CA PRO A 259 -15.76 1.87 31.47
C PRO A 259 -16.28 2.87 32.53
N CYS A 260 -15.68 4.06 32.60
CA CYS A 260 -16.14 5.15 33.47
C CYS A 260 -17.51 5.66 33.03
N SER A 261 -17.76 5.81 31.73
CA SER A 261 -19.04 6.30 31.20
C SER A 261 -20.24 5.41 31.57
N ILE A 262 -19.99 4.14 31.88
CA ILE A 262 -21.01 3.17 32.29
C ILE A 262 -20.94 2.82 33.79
N GLY A 263 -20.06 3.48 34.56
CA GLY A 263 -19.98 3.37 36.03
C GLY A 263 -19.48 2.03 36.55
N CYS A 264 -18.51 1.39 35.87
CA CYS A 264 -17.91 0.14 36.36
C CYS A 264 -16.98 0.39 37.56
N GLN A 265 -17.17 -0.36 38.65
CA GLN A 265 -16.39 -0.21 39.88
C GLN A 265 -15.24 -1.23 40.01
N GLU A 266 -15.37 -2.37 39.35
CA GLU A 266 -14.41 -3.46 39.45
C GLU A 266 -13.72 -3.74 38.11
N GLN A 267 -12.45 -4.10 38.19
CA GLN A 267 -11.63 -4.49 37.05
C GLN A 267 -10.82 -5.74 37.41
N ASN A 268 -11.01 -6.81 36.65
CA ASN A 268 -10.30 -8.08 36.79
C ASN A 268 -9.64 -8.45 35.46
N GLY A 269 -8.38 -8.89 35.45
CA GLY A 269 -7.73 -9.40 34.24
C GLY A 269 -6.24 -9.14 34.15
N THR A 270 -5.62 -9.79 33.17
CA THR A 270 -4.20 -9.63 32.81
C THR A 270 -4.01 -8.46 31.85
N LYS A 271 -2.80 -7.87 31.81
CA LYS A 271 -2.46 -6.78 30.88
C LYS A 271 -2.83 -7.19 29.44
N GLY A 272 -3.68 -6.39 28.78
CA GLY A 272 -4.18 -6.63 27.41
C GLY A 272 -5.57 -7.28 27.34
N TYR A 273 -6.11 -7.82 28.44
CA TYR A 273 -7.45 -8.39 28.51
C TYR A 273 -8.09 -8.05 29.87
N LEU A 274 -8.70 -6.87 29.94
CA LEU A 274 -9.40 -6.40 31.14
C LEU A 274 -10.89 -6.69 31.04
N LYS A 275 -11.42 -7.30 32.10
CA LYS A 275 -12.85 -7.52 32.32
C LYS A 275 -13.33 -6.54 33.39
N PHE A 276 -14.47 -5.92 33.12
CA PHE A 276 -15.10 -4.97 34.03
C PHE A 276 -16.37 -5.59 34.61
N SER A 277 -16.60 -5.37 35.90
CA SER A 277 -17.77 -5.84 36.63
C SER A 277 -18.39 -4.71 37.46
N ASN A 278 -19.63 -4.95 37.91
CA ASN A 278 -20.40 -4.03 38.75
C ASN A 278 -20.59 -2.65 38.09
N CYS A 279 -21.18 -2.65 36.88
CA CYS A 279 -21.44 -1.44 36.10
C CYS A 279 -22.91 -1.02 36.20
N VAL A 280 -23.18 0.24 36.54
CA VAL A 280 -24.52 0.73 36.89
C VAL A 280 -25.32 1.21 35.67
N CYS A 281 -24.70 2.00 34.78
CA CYS A 281 -25.37 2.64 33.64
C CYS A 281 -25.38 1.77 32.37
N VAL A 282 -25.41 0.45 32.53
CA VAL A 282 -25.55 -0.51 31.45
C VAL A 282 -27.01 -0.93 31.33
N ASN A 283 -27.50 -1.11 30.10
CA ASN A 283 -28.86 -1.57 29.85
C ASN A 283 -29.09 -2.94 30.53
N GLU A 284 -30.25 -3.17 31.12
CA GLU A 284 -30.53 -4.33 31.98
C GLU A 284 -30.24 -5.68 31.30
N LYS A 285 -30.44 -5.78 29.99
CA LYS A 285 -30.07 -6.96 29.17
C LYS A 285 -28.58 -7.36 29.31
N TYR A 286 -27.70 -6.41 29.64
CA TYR A 286 -26.25 -6.61 29.67
C TYR A 286 -25.64 -6.38 31.07
N LYS A 287 -26.45 -6.16 32.12
CA LYS A 287 -25.95 -6.00 33.50
C LYS A 287 -25.24 -7.26 34.02
N ASP A 288 -25.78 -8.43 33.70
CA ASP A 288 -25.19 -9.73 34.06
C ASP A 288 -24.21 -10.26 32.99
N GLY A 289 -24.02 -9.49 31.92
CA GLY A 289 -23.19 -9.86 30.78
C GLY A 289 -21.69 -9.60 31.03
N GLU A 290 -20.85 -10.27 30.26
CA GLU A 290 -19.41 -10.04 30.32
C GLU A 290 -19.04 -8.72 29.62
N ILE A 291 -18.41 -7.80 30.36
CA ILE A 291 -17.91 -6.53 29.82
C ILE A 291 -16.39 -6.64 29.67
N ILE A 292 -15.91 -6.65 28.43
CA ILE A 292 -14.49 -6.81 28.11
C ILE A 292 -13.93 -5.56 27.44
N GLN A 293 -12.63 -5.34 27.62
CA GLN A 293 -11.88 -4.31 26.92
C GLN A 293 -11.92 -4.52 25.39
N GLY A 294 -12.14 -3.44 24.65
CA GLY A 294 -12.16 -3.41 23.18
C GLY A 294 -13.55 -3.12 22.60
N ALA A 295 -13.60 -2.86 21.30
CA ALA A 295 -14.86 -2.76 20.57
C ALA A 295 -15.45 -4.16 20.29
N CYS A 296 -16.78 -4.25 20.23
CA CYS A 296 -17.44 -5.52 19.90
C CYS A 296 -17.15 -5.95 18.46
N SER A 297 -16.80 -7.22 18.27
CA SER A 297 -16.65 -7.79 16.94
C SER A 297 -18.01 -8.14 16.37
N THR A 298 -18.36 -7.57 15.22
CA THR A 298 -19.66 -7.78 14.56
C THR A 298 -19.77 -9.12 13.81
N GLY A 299 -18.78 -10.02 13.91
CA GLY A 299 -18.86 -11.37 13.31
C GLY A 299 -19.09 -11.37 11.79
N CYS A 300 -18.59 -10.34 11.10
CA CYS A 300 -18.98 -10.01 9.74
C CYS A 300 -18.36 -10.95 8.68
N LYS A 301 -19.20 -11.75 8.01
CA LYS A 301 -18.76 -12.69 6.93
C LYS A 301 -18.15 -11.98 5.72
N ASN A 302 -18.54 -10.72 5.45
CA ASN A 302 -18.02 -9.92 4.34
C ASN A 302 -16.50 -9.70 4.46
N MET A 303 -15.92 -9.79 5.66
CA MET A 303 -14.48 -9.68 5.87
C MET A 303 -13.71 -10.73 5.08
N ILE A 304 -14.08 -12.00 5.18
CA ILE A 304 -13.34 -13.08 4.51
C ILE A 304 -13.42 -12.91 2.98
N ILE A 305 -14.61 -12.54 2.48
CA ILE A 305 -14.82 -12.29 1.05
C ILE A 305 -13.97 -11.11 0.58
N PHE A 306 -13.92 -10.01 1.34
CA PHE A 306 -13.06 -8.87 1.07
C PHE A 306 -11.58 -9.25 1.03
N LEU A 307 -11.10 -10.03 2.01
CA LEU A 307 -9.70 -10.44 2.08
C LEU A 307 -9.29 -11.31 0.88
N LEU A 308 -10.16 -12.26 0.48
CA LEU A 308 -9.92 -13.12 -0.68
C LEU A 308 -9.94 -12.33 -1.99
N LEU A 309 -10.97 -11.50 -2.22
CA LEU A 309 -11.06 -10.69 -3.44
C LEU A 309 -9.95 -9.64 -3.50
N GLY A 310 -9.59 -9.03 -2.37
CA GLY A 310 -8.49 -8.10 -2.25
C GLY A 310 -7.15 -8.74 -2.60
N PHE A 311 -6.91 -9.99 -2.17
CA PHE A 311 -5.73 -10.76 -2.59
C PHE A 311 -5.67 -10.94 -4.10
N PHE A 312 -6.75 -11.43 -4.73
CA PHE A 312 -6.78 -11.62 -6.19
C PHE A 312 -6.65 -10.29 -6.95
N CYS A 313 -7.28 -9.22 -6.45
CA CYS A 313 -7.14 -7.87 -6.99
C CYS A 313 -5.67 -7.45 -7.02
N LEU A 314 -4.96 -7.58 -5.90
CA LEU A 314 -3.54 -7.22 -5.84
C LEU A 314 -2.67 -8.11 -6.73
N VAL A 315 -2.93 -9.41 -6.80
CA VAL A 315 -2.21 -10.30 -7.72
C VAL A 315 -2.33 -9.79 -9.16
N ILE A 316 -3.54 -9.47 -9.63
CA ILE A 316 -3.76 -8.93 -10.99
C ILE A 316 -3.01 -7.61 -11.16
N GLU A 317 -3.06 -6.72 -10.16
CA GLU A 317 -2.39 -5.42 -10.21
C GLU A 317 -0.87 -5.52 -10.34
N PHE A 318 -0.24 -6.48 -9.65
CA PHE A 318 1.20 -6.72 -9.76
C PHE A 318 1.58 -7.54 -10.99
N ILE A 319 0.67 -8.37 -11.53
CA ILE A 319 0.85 -9.03 -12.83
C ILE A 319 0.99 -7.99 -13.94
N VAL A 320 0.21 -6.90 -13.91
CA VAL A 320 0.25 -5.82 -14.93
C VAL A 320 1.58 -5.05 -14.93
N TYR A 321 2.19 -4.87 -13.77
CA TYR A 321 3.36 -4.01 -13.58
C TYR A 321 4.60 -4.48 -14.37
N ILE A 322 4.88 -5.78 -14.39
CA ILE A 322 6.07 -6.34 -15.06
C ILE A 322 5.99 -6.24 -16.60
N PRO A 323 4.87 -6.60 -17.26
CA PRO A 323 4.61 -6.30 -18.66
C PRO A 323 4.75 -4.82 -19.00
N GLN A 324 4.28 -3.89 -18.16
CA GLN A 324 4.43 -2.46 -18.40
C GLN A 324 5.90 -2.04 -18.49
N ILE A 325 6.73 -2.45 -17.52
CA ILE A 325 8.19 -2.20 -17.55
C ILE A 325 8.82 -2.84 -18.80
N THR A 326 8.43 -4.07 -19.11
CA THR A 326 8.96 -4.79 -20.28
C THR A 326 8.61 -4.08 -21.58
N PHE A 327 7.38 -3.55 -21.68
CA PHE A 327 6.93 -2.79 -22.84
C PHE A 327 7.69 -1.48 -22.99
N THR A 328 7.97 -0.75 -21.91
CA THR A 328 8.83 0.45 -21.91
C THR A 328 10.21 0.18 -22.49
N ILE A 329 10.83 -0.91 -22.05
CA ILE A 329 12.17 -1.28 -22.53
C ILE A 329 12.09 -1.57 -24.04
N ARG A 330 11.10 -2.37 -24.48
CA ARG A 330 10.92 -2.80 -25.88
C ARG A 330 10.64 -1.64 -26.84
N ILE A 331 9.76 -0.71 -26.46
CA ILE A 331 9.39 0.41 -27.34
C ILE A 331 10.51 1.44 -27.51
N SER A 332 11.51 1.41 -26.63
CA SER A 332 12.65 2.34 -26.61
C SER A 332 13.98 1.64 -26.96
N GLN A 333 13.98 0.51 -27.67
CA GLN A 333 15.23 -0.22 -28.00
C GLN A 333 16.08 0.39 -29.11
N GLU A 334 15.77 1.61 -29.59
CA GLU A 334 16.66 2.33 -30.49
C GLU A 334 17.88 2.89 -29.69
N GLY A 335 18.95 2.10 -29.62
CA GLY A 335 20.22 2.49 -28.97
C GLY A 335 20.11 2.66 -27.44
N ASP A 336 20.70 3.73 -26.90
CA ASP A 336 20.76 4.00 -25.44
C ASP A 336 19.46 4.61 -24.86
N THR A 337 18.37 4.68 -25.65
CA THR A 337 17.13 5.36 -25.26
C THR A 337 16.29 4.57 -24.25
N GLY A 338 16.36 3.23 -24.24
CA GLY A 338 15.54 2.36 -23.38
C GLY A 338 15.87 2.41 -21.89
N LEU A 339 17.13 2.61 -21.53
CA LEU A 339 17.51 2.80 -20.12
C LEU A 339 17.10 4.18 -19.61
N THR A 340 17.19 5.19 -20.47
CA THR A 340 16.77 6.55 -20.15
C THR A 340 15.26 6.63 -19.98
N SER A 341 14.48 5.98 -20.86
CA SER A 341 13.02 5.93 -20.75
C SER A 341 12.56 5.20 -19.50
N LEU A 342 13.15 4.04 -19.18
CA LEU A 342 12.86 3.34 -17.93
C LEU A 342 13.16 4.22 -16.70
N SER A 343 14.29 4.93 -16.70
CA SER A 343 14.67 5.80 -15.58
C SER A 343 13.69 6.96 -15.41
N LEU A 344 13.31 7.63 -16.51
CA LEU A 344 12.32 8.72 -16.50
C LEU A 344 10.95 8.23 -16.01
N GLN A 345 10.51 7.06 -16.46
CA GLN A 345 9.27 6.46 -16.01
C GLN A 345 9.28 6.16 -14.50
N GLN A 346 10.39 5.63 -13.97
CA GLN A 346 10.49 5.36 -12.53
C GLN A 346 10.48 6.65 -11.69
N ILE A 347 11.09 7.75 -12.19
CA ILE A 347 10.99 9.06 -11.53
C ILE A 347 9.53 9.52 -11.46
N LEU A 348 8.79 9.46 -12.57
CA LEU A 348 7.36 9.81 -12.60
C LEU A 348 6.53 8.95 -11.64
N LEU A 349 6.82 7.65 -11.58
CA LEU A 349 6.14 6.73 -10.68
C LEU A 349 6.36 7.10 -9.20
N ARG A 350 7.57 7.52 -8.82
CA ARG A 350 7.86 7.98 -7.45
C ARG A 350 7.13 9.26 -7.09
N VAL A 351 6.99 10.20 -8.02
CA VAL A 351 6.17 11.41 -7.80
C VAL A 351 4.71 11.03 -7.59
N SER A 352 4.20 10.12 -8.40
CA SER A 352 2.84 9.58 -8.27
C SER A 352 2.59 8.94 -6.89
N TYR A 353 3.56 8.19 -6.35
CA TYR A 353 3.45 7.61 -5.02
C TYR A 353 3.28 8.65 -3.92
N MET A 354 3.90 9.83 -4.04
CA MET A 354 3.73 10.90 -3.04
C MET A 354 2.33 11.53 -3.11
N LEU A 355 1.76 11.66 -4.32
CA LEU A 355 0.46 12.28 -4.53
C LEU A 355 -0.71 11.41 -4.08
N GLY A 356 -0.57 10.08 -4.14
CA GLY A 356 -1.64 9.15 -3.77
C GLY A 356 -2.16 9.36 -2.34
N PRO A 357 -1.30 9.25 -1.32
CA PRO A 357 -1.72 9.48 0.05
C PRO A 357 -2.22 10.89 0.30
N LEU A 358 -1.64 11.90 -0.37
CA LEU A 358 -2.07 13.29 -0.24
C LEU A 358 -3.55 13.48 -0.65
N LEU A 359 -4.00 12.74 -1.67
CA LEU A 359 -5.39 12.78 -2.12
C LEU A 359 -6.33 11.95 -1.23
N LEU A 360 -5.85 10.81 -0.71
CA LEU A 360 -6.70 9.86 0.01
C LEU A 360 -6.80 10.14 1.53
N SER A 361 -5.81 10.82 2.13
CA SER A 361 -5.81 11.12 3.57
C SER A 361 -7.03 11.95 4.01
N PRO A 362 -7.39 13.07 3.33
CA PRO A 362 -8.51 13.91 3.77
C PRO A 362 -9.87 13.21 3.71
N LEU A 363 -9.98 12.17 2.89
CA LEU A 363 -11.19 11.38 2.74
C LEU A 363 -11.47 10.50 3.97
N PHE A 364 -10.43 10.11 4.73
CA PHE A 364 -10.63 9.51 6.04
C PHE A 364 -11.27 10.50 7.01
N ASP A 365 -10.76 11.73 7.06
CA ASP A 365 -11.29 12.77 7.94
C ASP A 365 -12.75 13.10 7.59
N TYR A 366 -13.10 13.12 6.30
CA TYR A 366 -14.49 13.30 5.84
C TYR A 366 -15.45 12.21 6.36
N SER A 367 -14.98 10.97 6.47
CA SER A 367 -15.78 9.84 6.95
C SER A 367 -15.84 9.73 8.48
N CYS A 368 -15.18 10.63 9.20
CA CYS A 368 -15.16 10.57 10.65
C CYS A 368 -16.49 11.01 11.27
N VAL A 369 -16.99 10.20 12.22
CA VAL A 369 -18.20 10.51 13.02
C VAL A 369 -17.80 11.07 14.38
N ILE A 370 -16.84 10.44 15.07
CA ILE A 370 -16.39 10.87 16.39
C ILE A 370 -14.90 11.20 16.34
N PHE A 371 -14.57 12.46 16.57
CA PHE A 371 -13.20 12.95 16.70
C PHE A 371 -12.69 12.78 18.13
N ASN A 372 -11.39 12.48 18.28
CA ASN A 372 -10.77 12.41 19.60
C ASN A 372 -10.68 13.82 20.20
N PRO A 373 -11.36 14.12 21.31
CA PRO A 373 -11.37 15.46 21.87
C PRO A 373 -9.96 15.93 22.20
N ALA A 374 -9.61 17.13 21.73
CA ALA A 374 -8.28 17.66 21.91
C ALA A 374 -8.10 18.19 23.34
N THR A 375 -7.07 17.73 24.02
CA THR A 375 -6.60 18.33 25.26
C THR A 375 -5.80 19.59 24.89
N ASN A 376 -6.19 20.76 25.40
CA ASN A 376 -5.50 22.05 25.28
C ASN A 376 -5.56 22.76 23.92
N CYS A 377 -6.75 22.94 23.34
CA CYS A 377 -6.99 23.78 22.14
C CYS A 377 -6.19 23.42 20.87
N ALA A 378 -5.46 22.31 20.85
CA ALA A 378 -4.91 21.75 19.62
C ALA A 378 -6.06 21.22 18.74
N GLN A 379 -5.91 21.20 17.42
CA GLN A 379 -6.90 20.54 16.56
C GLN A 379 -6.87 19.03 16.82
N SER A 380 -8.04 18.40 16.95
CA SER A 380 -8.16 16.94 17.02
C SER A 380 -7.65 16.32 15.71
N THR A 381 -6.59 15.53 15.77
CA THR A 381 -6.00 14.88 14.59
C THR A 381 -6.40 13.43 14.39
N ASN A 382 -7.02 12.78 15.38
CA ASN A 382 -7.33 11.36 15.32
C ASN A 382 -8.83 11.10 15.41
N CYS A 383 -9.38 10.38 14.43
CA CYS A 383 -10.75 9.92 14.45
C CYS A 383 -10.89 8.62 15.27
N ILE A 384 -11.92 8.56 16.12
CA ILE A 384 -12.27 7.41 16.95
C ILE A 384 -13.20 6.46 16.21
N ASN A 385 -14.26 6.99 15.60
CA ASN A 385 -15.27 6.19 14.91
C ASN A 385 -15.57 6.76 13.53
N TYR A 386 -15.63 5.89 12.53
CA TYR A 386 -15.90 6.24 11.14
C TYR A 386 -17.26 5.72 10.71
N ASP A 387 -17.93 6.47 9.84
CA ASP A 387 -19.09 5.98 9.10
C ASP A 387 -18.57 5.03 8.01
N LEU A 388 -18.85 3.74 8.16
CA LEU A 388 -18.28 2.69 7.32
C LEU A 388 -18.76 2.82 5.88
N GLU A 389 -19.97 3.32 5.67
CA GLU A 389 -20.50 3.57 4.34
C GLU A 389 -19.73 4.69 3.66
N LYS A 390 -19.67 5.87 4.28
CA LYS A 390 -18.92 7.01 3.73
C LYS A 390 -17.46 6.66 3.50
N LEU A 391 -16.83 5.96 4.43
CA LEU A 391 -15.44 5.53 4.32
C LEU A 391 -15.23 4.56 3.14
N SER A 392 -16.17 3.62 2.93
CA SER A 392 -16.08 2.66 1.82
C SER A 392 -16.19 3.38 0.47
N TYR A 393 -17.17 4.27 0.30
CA TYR A 393 -17.32 5.06 -0.93
C TYR A 393 -16.14 6.01 -1.16
N ALA A 394 -15.68 6.69 -0.11
CA ALA A 394 -14.57 7.64 -0.19
C ALA A 394 -13.24 6.94 -0.56
N PHE A 395 -13.09 5.65 -0.26
CA PHE A 395 -11.91 4.88 -0.67
C PHE A 395 -12.10 4.23 -2.05
N ALA A 396 -13.26 3.65 -2.34
CA ALA A 396 -13.55 2.90 -3.55
C ALA A 396 -13.68 3.79 -4.80
N ILE A 397 -14.38 4.92 -4.71
CA ILE A 397 -14.64 5.77 -5.87
C ILE A 397 -13.34 6.34 -6.45
N PRO A 398 -12.46 7.02 -5.67
CA PRO A 398 -11.20 7.51 -6.22
C PRO A 398 -10.31 6.40 -6.76
N ALA A 399 -10.33 5.22 -6.14
CA ALA A 399 -9.57 4.07 -6.60
C ALA A 399 -9.99 3.62 -7.99
N ILE A 400 -11.29 3.39 -8.18
CA ILE A 400 -11.87 2.97 -9.46
C ILE A 400 -11.68 4.07 -10.51
N SER A 401 -11.95 5.33 -10.16
CA SER A 401 -11.79 6.47 -11.09
C SER A 401 -10.35 6.62 -11.58
N CYS A 402 -9.36 6.60 -10.69
CA CYS A 402 -7.95 6.68 -11.08
C CYS A 402 -7.53 5.49 -11.92
N LYS A 403 -8.03 4.29 -11.60
CA LYS A 403 -7.70 3.07 -12.34
C LYS A 403 -8.34 3.02 -13.73
N LEU A 404 -9.58 3.49 -13.87
CA LEU A 404 -10.23 3.64 -15.18
C LEU A 404 -9.50 4.67 -16.03
N LEU A 405 -9.08 5.79 -15.44
CA LEU A 405 -8.28 6.81 -16.12
C LEU A 405 -6.92 6.24 -16.57
N ALA A 406 -6.24 5.47 -15.72
CA ALA A 406 -5.02 4.75 -16.08
C ALA A 406 -5.26 3.81 -17.27
N THR A 407 -6.34 3.02 -17.23
CA THR A 407 -6.72 2.08 -18.29
C THR A 407 -7.03 2.80 -19.61
N LEU A 408 -7.67 3.98 -19.55
CA LEU A 408 -7.95 4.83 -20.71
C LEU A 408 -6.65 5.32 -21.38
N PHE A 409 -5.66 5.75 -20.60
CA PHE A 409 -4.35 6.10 -21.16
C PHE A 409 -3.60 4.89 -21.72
N LEU A 410 -3.70 3.72 -21.10
CA LEU A 410 -3.14 2.49 -21.67
C LEU A 410 -3.82 2.08 -22.98
N LEU A 411 -5.13 2.32 -23.11
CA LEU A 411 -5.88 2.15 -24.36
C LEU A 411 -5.35 3.09 -25.45
N PHE A 412 -5.13 4.37 -25.14
CA PHE A 412 -4.52 5.30 -26.08
C PHE A 412 -3.10 4.89 -26.47
N ALA A 413 -2.30 4.37 -25.54
CA ALA A 413 -0.98 3.82 -25.85
C ALA A 413 -1.08 2.64 -26.84
N SER A 414 -2.04 1.74 -26.66
CA SER A 414 -2.29 0.64 -27.60
C SER A 414 -2.67 1.14 -29.00
N LEU A 415 -3.58 2.11 -29.08
CA LEU A 415 -4.03 2.70 -30.34
C LEU A 415 -2.87 3.39 -31.09
N SER A 416 -2.02 4.13 -30.39
CA SER A 416 -0.84 4.78 -30.98
C SER A 416 0.18 3.76 -31.51
N THR A 417 0.40 2.67 -30.79
CA THR A 417 1.30 1.57 -31.22
C THR A 417 0.82 0.94 -32.52
N SER A 418 -0.50 0.89 -32.75
CA SER A 418 -1.08 0.35 -33.99
C SER A 418 -0.88 1.23 -35.23
N LYS A 419 -0.68 2.53 -35.05
CA LYS A 419 -0.44 3.49 -36.15
C LYS A 419 1.01 3.42 -36.63
N GLU A 420 1.96 3.23 -35.72
CA GLU A 420 3.38 3.06 -36.06
C GLU A 420 3.63 1.76 -36.84
N SER A 421 2.90 0.67 -36.55
CA SER A 421 2.98 -0.57 -37.35
C SER A 421 2.40 -0.47 -38.78
N LYS A 422 1.68 0.62 -39.09
CA LYS A 422 1.08 0.87 -40.42
C LYS A 422 1.89 1.86 -41.26
N GLN A 423 2.91 2.50 -40.71
CA GLN A 423 3.91 3.16 -41.55
C GLN A 423 4.81 2.06 -42.14
N PRO A 424 5.00 1.99 -43.47
CA PRO A 424 5.92 1.05 -44.07
C PRO A 424 7.34 1.45 -43.64
N GLY A 425 7.81 0.86 -42.55
CA GLY A 425 9.19 0.93 -42.12
C GLY A 425 10.02 0.17 -43.14
N MET A 426 10.79 0.94 -43.92
CA MET A 426 11.92 0.48 -44.71
C MET A 426 12.67 -0.61 -43.95
N VAL A 427 12.56 -1.84 -44.45
CA VAL A 427 13.61 -2.82 -44.26
C VAL A 427 14.78 -2.29 -45.06
N CYS A 428 15.78 -1.72 -44.39
CA CYS A 428 17.10 -1.58 -44.97
C CYS A 428 17.58 -2.98 -45.33
N ASN A 429 17.67 -3.25 -46.63
CA ASN A 429 18.41 -4.38 -47.17
C ASN A 429 19.86 -4.27 -46.67
N ASN A 430 20.30 -5.27 -45.91
CA ASN A 430 21.72 -5.59 -45.84
C ASN A 430 21.97 -6.67 -46.87
N LEU A 431 22.37 -6.24 -48.07
CA LEU A 431 23.38 -6.84 -48.94
C LEU A 431 23.48 -5.96 -50.20
N ASP A 432 24.71 -5.54 -50.49
CA ASP A 432 25.21 -4.84 -51.70
C ASP A 432 25.11 -3.30 -51.73
N CYS A 433 26.13 -2.65 -51.15
CA CYS A 433 27.07 -1.71 -51.80
C CYS A 433 28.00 -1.06 -50.76
#